data_AF-A0A433UUB7-F1
#
_entry.id   AF-A0A433UUB7-F1
#
_cell.length_a   1.000
_cell.length_b   1.000
_cell.length_c   1.000
_cell.angle_alpha   90.00
_cell.angle_beta   90.00
_cell.angle_gamma   90.00
#
_symmetry.space_group_name_H-M   'P 1'
#
loop_
_entity.id
_entity.type
_entity.pdbx_description
1 polymer ?
#
loop_
_entity_poly.entity_id
_entity_poly.type
_entity_poly.pdbx_seq_one_letter_code
_entity_poly.pdbx_strand_id
1 'polypeptide(L)'
;MIQKAIALIPSEFRWGLFFPMLFLNAWLLLILVQQVQPLATIVVLAILFAFLLDYPIGFLEKLGLKRVLAVVLVFVSALIGITAIALTLVPEIILQANDLLINLPHWIELIDKQVDVLNAWVEARQLPINLDGITAQFSDQLLHQVQVIASQVFNVAFETLGSIANIFLILVFTLVLTLSGDRVWKGLLSWLPLWWREQISKSAPKFLTM
;
A
#
# COMPACT_ATOMS: atom_id res chain seq x y z
N MET A 1 -24.79 42.54 44.87
CA MET A 1 -24.18 43.16 43.66
C MET A 1 -23.64 42.13 42.66
N ILE A 2 -23.20 40.95 43.08
CA ILE A 2 -22.59 39.93 42.19
C ILE A 2 -23.61 39.31 41.21
N GLN A 3 -24.89 39.16 41.59
CA GLN A 3 -25.94 38.63 40.69
C GLN A 3 -26.27 39.51 39.49
N LYS A 4 -26.05 40.84 39.57
CA LYS A 4 -26.29 41.75 38.43
C LYS A 4 -25.17 41.70 37.39
N ALA A 5 -23.98 41.20 37.74
CA ALA A 5 -22.87 41.06 36.79
C ALA A 5 -23.06 39.86 35.84
N ILE A 6 -23.78 38.83 36.29
CA ILE A 6 -24.08 37.63 35.48
C ILE A 6 -25.17 37.93 34.44
N ALA A 7 -25.98 38.96 34.65
CA ALA A 7 -27.06 39.40 33.76
C ALA A 7 -26.58 40.31 32.60
N LEU A 8 -25.29 40.66 32.53
CA LEU A 8 -24.69 41.44 31.45
C LEU A 8 -23.98 40.60 30.40
N ILE A 9 -24.07 39.27 30.50
CA ILE A 9 -23.56 38.35 29.48
C ILE A 9 -24.70 38.11 28.49
N PRO A 10 -24.66 38.66 27.26
CA PRO A 10 -25.73 38.50 26.28
C PRO A 10 -25.89 37.01 25.94
N SER A 11 -27.13 36.52 25.75
CA SER A 11 -27.39 35.12 25.36
C SER A 11 -26.73 34.71 24.04
N GLU A 12 -26.29 35.68 23.25
CA GLU A 12 -25.56 35.54 21.99
C GLU A 12 -24.08 35.16 22.20
N PHE A 13 -23.48 35.52 23.35
CA PHE A 13 -22.09 35.19 23.66
C PHE A 13 -21.88 33.68 23.92
N ARG A 14 -22.94 32.97 24.34
CA ARG A 14 -22.91 31.50 24.46
C ARG A 14 -22.68 30.86 23.09
N TRP A 15 -23.37 31.31 22.05
CA TRP A 15 -23.17 30.79 20.69
C TRP A 15 -21.79 31.13 20.13
N GLY A 16 -21.26 32.32 20.47
CA GLY A 16 -19.90 32.73 20.14
C GLY A 16 -18.79 31.85 20.72
N LEU A 17 -19.04 31.13 21.82
CA LEU A 17 -18.10 30.16 22.41
C LEU A 17 -18.38 28.70 21.98
N PHE A 18 -19.64 28.35 21.75
CA PHE A 18 -20.04 27.03 21.26
C PHE A 18 -19.52 26.75 19.85
N PHE A 19 -19.52 27.76 18.98
CA PHE A 19 -19.05 27.63 17.60
C PHE A 19 -17.54 27.28 17.52
N PRO A 20 -16.61 28.01 18.17
CA PRO A 20 -15.20 27.61 18.18
C PRO A 20 -14.96 26.31 18.94
N MET A 21 -15.72 25.98 19.99
CA MET A 21 -15.61 24.66 20.64
C MET A 21 -16.03 23.52 19.71
N LEU A 22 -17.16 23.63 19.01
CA LEU A 22 -17.61 22.63 18.05
C LEU A 22 -16.65 22.54 16.86
N PHE A 23 -16.19 23.68 16.34
CA PHE A 23 -15.19 23.72 15.28
C PHE A 23 -13.88 23.07 15.73
N LEU A 24 -13.39 23.36 16.93
CA LEU A 24 -12.18 22.76 17.48
C LEU A 24 -12.35 21.26 17.70
N ASN A 25 -13.50 20.81 18.22
CA ASN A 25 -13.78 19.37 18.40
C ASN A 25 -13.95 18.65 17.05
N ALA A 26 -14.63 19.24 16.08
CA ALA A 26 -14.77 18.69 14.74
C ALA A 26 -13.43 18.66 13.99
N TRP A 27 -12.63 19.72 14.12
CA TRP A 27 -11.26 19.79 13.59
C TRP A 27 -10.35 18.75 14.24
N LEU A 28 -10.44 18.59 15.57
CA LEU A 28 -9.71 17.56 16.30
C LEU A 28 -10.14 16.15 15.90
N LEU A 29 -11.45 15.93 15.68
CA LEU A 29 -11.96 14.69 15.12
C LEU A 29 -11.45 14.44 13.70
N LEU A 30 -11.37 15.46 12.84
CA LEU A 30 -10.78 15.33 11.51
C LEU A 30 -9.30 14.95 11.58
N ILE A 31 -8.54 15.55 12.49
CA ILE A 31 -7.14 15.16 12.76
C ILE A 31 -7.07 13.71 13.24
N LEU A 32 -7.90 13.32 14.21
CA LEU A 32 -7.95 11.95 14.73
C LEU A 32 -8.31 10.94 13.63
N VAL A 33 -9.29 11.25 12.78
CA VAL A 33 -9.68 10.40 11.66
C VAL A 33 -8.56 10.27 10.64
N GLN A 34 -7.82 11.34 10.34
CA GLN A 34 -6.62 11.27 9.50
C GLN A 34 -5.54 10.38 10.11
N GLN A 35 -5.37 10.40 11.43
CA GLN A 35 -4.43 9.51 12.14
C GLN A 35 -4.91 8.05 12.22
N VAL A 36 -6.21 7.80 12.10
CA VAL A 36 -6.81 6.45 12.04
C VAL A 36 -6.81 5.91 10.60
N GLN A 37 -6.64 6.75 9.58
CA GLN A 37 -6.61 6.33 8.16
C GLN A 37 -5.63 5.16 7.89
N PRO A 38 -4.40 5.13 8.44
CA PRO A 38 -3.49 4.00 8.26
C PRO A 38 -4.06 2.70 8.87
N LEU A 39 -4.76 2.79 10.00
CA LEU A 39 -5.38 1.64 10.67
C LEU A 39 -6.52 1.05 9.83
N ALA A 40 -7.32 1.88 9.16
CA ALA A 40 -8.38 1.41 8.28
C ALA A 40 -7.82 0.56 7.13
N THR A 41 -6.73 1.01 6.49
CA THR A 41 -6.05 0.25 5.44
C THR A 41 -5.52 -1.08 5.95
N ILE A 42 -4.87 -1.10 7.12
CA ILE A 42 -4.38 -2.32 7.78
C ILE A 42 -5.53 -3.31 8.00
N VAL A 43 -6.66 -2.84 8.52
CA VAL A 43 -7.84 -3.68 8.78
C VAL A 43 -8.43 -4.22 7.48
N VAL A 44 -8.57 -3.39 6.44
CA VAL A 44 -9.07 -3.84 5.13
C VAL A 44 -8.16 -4.90 4.53
N LEU A 45 -6.85 -4.68 4.54
CA LEU A 45 -5.87 -5.67 4.06
C LEU A 45 -5.96 -6.96 4.87
N ALA A 46 -6.04 -6.87 6.20
CA ALA A 46 -6.16 -8.04 7.06
C ALA A 46 -7.44 -8.84 6.78
N ILE A 47 -8.55 -8.17 6.48
CA ILE A 47 -9.80 -8.80 6.05
C ILE A 47 -9.61 -9.53 4.71
N LEU A 48 -8.96 -8.88 3.74
CA LEU A 48 -8.67 -9.49 2.43
C LEU A 48 -7.78 -10.72 2.56
N PHE A 49 -6.71 -10.64 3.36
CA PHE A 49 -5.84 -11.77 3.62
C PHE A 49 -6.55 -12.89 4.39
N ALA A 50 -7.37 -12.54 5.39
CA ALA A 50 -8.14 -13.54 6.14
C ALA A 50 -9.08 -14.30 5.21
N PHE A 51 -9.75 -13.59 4.30
CA PHE A 51 -10.59 -14.21 3.27
C PHE A 51 -9.78 -15.09 2.31
N LEU A 52 -8.60 -14.63 1.87
CA LEU A 52 -7.72 -15.39 0.98
C LEU A 52 -7.21 -16.68 1.63
N LEU A 53 -6.88 -16.63 2.93
CA LEU A 53 -6.39 -17.76 3.70
C LEU A 53 -7.51 -18.72 4.10
N ASP A 54 -8.77 -18.28 4.16
CA ASP A 54 -9.90 -19.13 4.52
C ASP A 54 -10.12 -20.27 3.51
N TYR A 55 -9.84 -20.04 2.23
CA TYR A 55 -9.94 -21.07 1.18
C TYR A 55 -9.00 -22.28 1.42
N PRO A 56 -7.67 -22.11 1.55
CA PRO A 56 -6.78 -23.23 1.87
C PRO A 56 -7.03 -23.82 3.26
N ILE A 57 -7.51 -23.03 4.23
CA ILE A 57 -7.89 -23.54 5.55
C ILE A 57 -9.08 -24.50 5.44
N GLY A 58 -10.13 -24.11 4.71
CA GLY A 58 -11.28 -24.98 4.46
C GLY A 58 -10.92 -26.25 3.68
N PHE A 59 -9.91 -26.20 2.82
CA PHE A 59 -9.36 -27.41 2.19
C PHE A 59 -8.74 -28.36 3.23
N LEU A 60 -7.91 -27.83 4.15
CA LEU A 60 -7.32 -28.64 5.23
C LEU A 60 -8.34 -29.15 6.25
N GLU A 61 -9.40 -28.39 6.53
CA GLU A 61 -10.51 -28.85 7.36
C GLU A 61 -11.25 -30.03 6.73
N LYS A 62 -11.44 -30.03 5.40
CA LYS A 62 -12.00 -31.16 4.66
C LYS A 62 -11.11 -32.41 4.74
N LEU A 63 -9.81 -32.26 4.96
CA LEU A 63 -8.88 -33.36 5.23
C LEU A 63 -8.98 -33.88 6.68
N GLY A 64 -9.87 -33.33 7.50
CA GLY A 64 -10.11 -33.77 8.89
C GLY A 64 -9.26 -33.05 9.93
N LEU A 65 -8.54 -31.99 9.56
CA LEU A 65 -7.77 -31.18 10.51
C LEU A 65 -8.68 -30.27 11.33
N LYS A 66 -8.37 -30.11 12.61
CA LYS A 66 -9.04 -29.10 13.47
C LYS A 66 -8.73 -27.72 12.92
N ARG A 67 -9.75 -26.85 12.85
CA ARG A 67 -9.66 -25.45 12.38
C ARG A 67 -8.41 -24.70 12.84
N VAL A 68 -8.10 -24.77 14.12
CA VAL A 68 -6.91 -24.10 14.70
C VAL A 68 -5.60 -24.62 14.09
N LEU A 69 -5.47 -25.94 13.88
CA LEU A 69 -4.29 -26.53 13.25
C LEU A 69 -4.20 -26.18 11.76
N ALA A 70 -5.33 -26.21 11.05
CA ALA A 70 -5.40 -25.79 9.65
C ALA A 70 -4.96 -24.34 9.48
N VAL A 71 -5.45 -23.44 10.34
CA VAL A 71 -5.06 -22.02 10.35
C VAL A 71 -3.55 -21.87 10.58
N VAL A 72 -3.01 -22.48 11.63
CA VAL A 72 -1.57 -22.35 11.96
C VAL A 72 -0.71 -22.88 10.81
N LEU A 73 -1.07 -24.02 10.21
CA LEU A 73 -0.30 -24.62 9.13
C LEU A 73 -0.31 -23.77 7.86
N VAL A 74 -1.48 -23.28 7.44
CA VAL A 74 -1.60 -22.37 6.29
C VAL A 74 -0.84 -21.07 6.54
N PHE A 75 -0.96 -20.51 7.74
CA PHE A 75 -0.32 -19.25 8.06
C PHE A 75 1.21 -19.35 8.10
N VAL A 76 1.74 -20.41 8.71
CA VAL A 76 3.19 -20.68 8.74
C VAL A 76 3.72 -20.96 7.33
N SER A 77 3.03 -21.80 6.54
CA SER A 77 3.46 -22.09 5.17
C SER A 77 3.41 -20.85 4.27
N ALA A 78 2.38 -20.01 4.40
CA ALA A 78 2.30 -18.73 3.69
C ALA A 78 3.43 -17.79 4.10
N LEU A 79 3.73 -17.67 5.39
CA LEU A 79 4.82 -16.82 5.88
C LEU A 79 6.18 -17.30 5.38
N ILE A 80 6.44 -18.61 5.39
CA ILE A 80 7.66 -19.19 4.84
C ILE A 80 7.75 -18.91 3.34
N GLY A 81 6.66 -19.11 2.59
CA GLY A 81 6.62 -18.85 1.15
C GLY A 81 6.91 -17.39 0.81
N ILE A 82 6.24 -16.45 1.48
CA ILE A 82 6.45 -15.02 1.30
C ILE A 82 7.88 -14.63 1.68
N THR A 83 8.40 -15.13 2.80
CA THR A 83 9.76 -14.83 3.25
C THR A 83 10.81 -15.37 2.28
N ALA A 84 10.62 -16.60 1.77
CA ALA A 84 11.52 -17.19 0.78
C ALA A 84 11.50 -16.38 -0.52
N ILE A 85 10.32 -16.00 -1.02
CA ILE A 85 10.14 -15.12 -2.18
C ILE A 85 10.85 -13.78 -1.93
N ALA A 86 10.61 -13.13 -0.79
CA ALA A 86 11.21 -11.85 -0.47
C ALA A 86 12.75 -11.93 -0.41
N LEU A 87 13.30 -12.95 0.28
CA LEU A 87 14.75 -13.11 0.43
C LEU A 87 15.46 -13.54 -0.86
N THR A 88 14.74 -14.05 -1.85
CA THR A 88 15.33 -14.48 -3.13
C THR A 88 15.11 -13.45 -4.23
N LEU A 89 13.88 -12.98 -4.41
CA LEU A 89 13.53 -12.06 -5.49
C LEU A 89 13.94 -10.62 -5.21
N VAL A 90 13.77 -10.11 -3.98
CA VAL A 90 14.11 -8.71 -3.66
C VAL A 90 15.59 -8.41 -3.89
N PRO A 91 16.56 -9.19 -3.35
CA PRO A 91 17.97 -8.87 -3.57
C PRO A 91 18.35 -9.00 -5.05
N GLU A 92 17.81 -9.98 -5.75
CA GLU A 92 18.05 -10.18 -7.19
C GLU A 92 17.55 -8.98 -8.00
N ILE A 93 16.35 -8.47 -7.72
CA ILE A 93 15.80 -7.26 -8.36
C ILE A 93 16.68 -6.04 -8.07
N ILE A 94 17.16 -5.88 -6.84
CA ILE A 94 18.06 -4.78 -6.45
C ILE A 94 19.39 -4.86 -7.20
N LEU A 95 20.00 -6.05 -7.24
CA LEU A 95 21.25 -6.28 -7.96
C LEU A 95 21.07 -6.01 -9.46
N GLN A 96 20.00 -6.52 -10.06
CA GLN A 96 19.68 -6.26 -11.47
C GLN A 96 19.45 -4.77 -11.75
N ALA A 97 18.75 -4.06 -10.88
CA ALA A 97 18.56 -2.61 -11.00
C ALA A 97 19.90 -1.85 -10.90
N ASN A 98 20.80 -2.29 -10.01
CA ASN A 98 22.12 -1.71 -9.86
C ASN A 98 23.03 -1.98 -11.07
N ASP A 99 23.02 -3.20 -11.58
CA ASP A 99 23.80 -3.60 -12.76
C ASP A 99 23.34 -2.86 -14.01
N LEU A 100 22.03 -2.63 -14.16
CA LEU A 100 21.51 -1.74 -15.21
C LEU A 100 22.09 -0.34 -15.04
N LEU A 101 22.09 0.22 -13.83
CA LEU A 101 22.59 1.58 -13.59
C LEU A 101 24.09 1.73 -13.88
N ILE A 102 24.90 0.71 -13.57
CA ILE A 102 26.34 0.71 -13.81
C ILE A 102 26.67 0.50 -15.30
N ASN A 103 25.93 -0.34 -16.00
CA ASN A 103 26.21 -0.67 -17.40
C ASN A 103 25.52 0.25 -18.41
N LEU A 104 24.47 0.97 -18.01
CA LEU A 104 23.73 1.89 -18.88
C LEU A 104 24.61 2.97 -19.53
N PRO A 105 25.53 3.65 -18.81
CA PRO A 105 26.42 4.63 -19.43
C PRO A 105 27.27 4.01 -20.53
N HIS A 106 27.77 2.79 -20.31
CA HIS A 106 28.54 2.07 -21.32
C HIS A 106 27.70 1.74 -22.56
N TRP A 107 26.45 1.30 -22.38
CA TRP A 107 25.56 1.05 -23.53
C TRP A 107 25.23 2.31 -24.32
N ILE A 108 25.11 3.46 -23.64
CA ILE A 108 24.94 4.76 -24.28
C ILE A 108 26.19 5.14 -25.08
N GLU A 109 27.40 4.95 -24.54
CA GLU A 109 28.65 5.17 -25.28
C GLU A 109 28.73 4.31 -26.56
N LEU A 110 28.22 3.07 -26.51
CA LEU A 110 28.16 2.20 -27.69
C LEU A 110 27.17 2.71 -28.75
N ILE A 111 26.09 3.36 -28.32
CA ILE A 111 25.10 3.99 -29.22
C ILE A 111 25.70 5.24 -29.85
N ASP A 112 26.32 6.13 -29.05
CA ASP A 112 26.96 7.35 -29.54
C ASP A 112 28.00 7.04 -30.62
N LYS A 113 28.87 6.04 -30.41
CA LYS A 113 29.86 5.61 -31.42
C LYS A 113 29.24 5.11 -32.73
N GLN A 114 28.05 4.50 -32.69
CA GLN A 114 27.35 4.05 -33.90
C GLN A 114 26.64 5.22 -34.59
N VAL A 115 26.17 6.19 -33.81
CA VAL A 115 25.58 7.43 -34.32
C VAL A 115 26.65 8.28 -35.02
N ASP A 116 27.89 8.33 -34.53
CA ASP A 116 29.01 9.01 -35.19
C ASP A 116 29.23 8.50 -36.64
N VAL A 117 29.11 7.18 -36.84
CA VAL A 117 29.23 6.57 -38.18
C VAL A 117 28.05 6.97 -39.06
N LEU A 118 26.84 7.06 -38.49
CA LEU A 118 25.66 7.55 -39.19
C LEU A 118 25.80 9.03 -39.57
N ASN A 119 26.31 9.86 -38.65
CA ASN A 119 26.58 11.28 -38.89
C ASN A 119 27.55 11.47 -40.05
N ALA A 120 28.65 10.72 -40.09
CA ALA A 120 29.60 10.78 -41.20
C ALA A 120 28.95 10.45 -42.56
N TRP A 121 27.98 9.54 -42.58
CA TRP A 121 27.20 9.23 -43.79
C TRP A 121 26.19 10.33 -44.17
N VAL A 122 25.56 10.96 -43.17
CA VAL A 122 24.62 12.07 -43.34
C VAL A 122 25.33 13.33 -43.85
N GLU A 123 26.50 13.65 -43.28
CA GLU A 123 27.37 14.75 -43.73
C GLU A 123 27.86 14.53 -45.16
N ALA A 124 28.26 13.29 -45.51
CA ALA A 124 28.63 12.94 -46.88
C ALA A 124 27.48 13.14 -47.89
N ARG A 125 26.23 13.19 -47.44
CA ARG A 125 25.02 13.46 -48.24
C ARG A 125 24.49 14.90 -48.13
N GLN A 126 25.20 15.80 -47.43
CA GLN A 126 24.82 17.21 -47.24
C GLN A 126 23.42 17.42 -46.65
N LEU A 127 22.95 16.49 -45.82
CA LEU A 127 21.65 16.62 -45.16
C LEU A 127 21.78 17.58 -43.94
N PRO A 128 20.90 18.59 -43.78
CA PRO A 128 20.98 19.58 -42.70
C PRO A 128 20.39 19.03 -41.38
N ILE A 129 20.85 17.86 -40.93
CA ILE A 129 20.37 17.22 -39.69
C ILE A 129 21.56 17.07 -38.74
N ASN A 130 21.45 17.63 -37.54
CA ASN A 130 22.43 17.45 -36.46
C ASN A 130 21.89 16.38 -35.51
N LEU A 131 22.44 15.16 -35.57
CA LEU A 131 22.01 14.06 -34.71
C LEU A 131 22.62 14.15 -33.30
N ASP A 132 23.79 14.80 -33.14
CA ASP A 132 24.53 14.90 -31.87
C ASP A 132 23.74 15.61 -30.77
N GLY A 133 23.05 16.69 -31.13
CA GLY A 133 22.22 17.44 -30.18
C GLY A 133 20.99 16.65 -29.71
N ILE A 134 20.45 15.77 -30.56
CA ILE A 134 19.27 14.97 -30.25
C ILE A 134 19.67 13.75 -29.40
N THR A 135 20.80 13.12 -29.70
CA THR A 135 21.28 11.96 -28.94
C THR A 135 21.73 12.36 -27.56
N ALA A 136 22.49 13.44 -27.39
CA ALA A 136 22.92 13.90 -26.06
C ALA A 136 21.73 14.18 -25.13
N GLN A 137 20.70 14.87 -25.62
CA GLN A 137 19.50 15.17 -24.83
C GLN A 137 18.69 13.92 -24.50
N PHE A 138 18.60 12.97 -25.43
CA PHE A 138 17.90 11.71 -25.22
C PHE A 138 18.64 10.81 -24.22
N SER A 139 19.96 10.73 -24.33
CA SER A 139 20.83 9.98 -23.42
C SER A 139 20.72 10.48 -21.98
N ASP A 140 20.81 11.80 -21.76
CA ASP A 140 20.64 12.39 -20.43
C ASP A 140 19.25 12.12 -19.84
N GLN A 141 18.19 12.22 -20.65
CA GLN A 141 16.83 11.91 -20.20
C GLN A 141 16.64 10.43 -19.88
N LEU A 142 17.26 9.53 -20.64
CA LEU A 142 17.24 8.10 -20.36
C LEU A 142 17.99 7.77 -19.08
N LEU A 143 19.20 8.32 -18.89
CA LEU A 143 19.99 8.16 -17.67
C LEU A 143 19.17 8.59 -16.44
N HIS A 144 18.55 9.77 -16.48
CA HIS A 144 17.73 10.27 -15.39
C HIS A 144 16.51 9.37 -15.13
N GLN A 145 15.80 8.91 -16.17
CA GLN A 145 14.64 8.02 -16.00
C GLN A 145 15.03 6.68 -15.37
N VAL A 146 16.12 6.06 -15.83
CA VAL A 146 16.59 4.80 -15.25
C VAL A 146 17.06 5.00 -13.81
N GLN A 147 17.73 6.13 -13.49
CA GLN A 147 18.12 6.44 -12.12
C GLN A 147 16.91 6.63 -11.20
N VAL A 148 15.84 7.29 -11.66
CA VAL A 148 14.59 7.42 -10.90
C VAL A 148 13.98 6.04 -10.65
N ILE A 149 13.85 5.20 -11.68
CA ILE A 149 13.27 3.85 -11.54
C ILE A 149 14.12 3.00 -10.58
N ALA A 150 15.44 3.01 -10.73
CA ALA A 150 16.35 2.29 -9.84
C ALA A 150 16.19 2.78 -8.40
N SER A 151 16.23 4.10 -8.16
CA SER A 151 16.03 4.68 -6.83
C SER A 151 14.67 4.33 -6.22
N GLN A 152 13.62 4.23 -7.04
CA GLN A 152 12.30 3.82 -6.58
C GLN A 152 12.31 2.36 -6.14
N VAL A 153 12.99 1.47 -6.86
CA VAL A 153 13.18 0.07 -6.46
C VAL A 153 13.91 -0.03 -5.13
N PHE A 154 14.99 0.73 -4.94
CA PHE A 154 15.71 0.79 -3.66
C PHE A 154 14.80 1.32 -2.54
N ASN A 155 14.09 2.43 -2.77
CA ASN A 155 13.18 3.01 -1.79
C ASN A 155 12.08 2.02 -1.39
N VAL A 156 11.44 1.34 -2.34
CA VAL A 156 10.41 0.33 -2.05
C VAL A 156 10.99 -0.80 -1.19
N ALA A 157 12.21 -1.26 -1.49
CA ALA A 157 12.88 -2.28 -0.67
C ALA A 157 13.12 -1.79 0.77
N PHE A 158 13.63 -0.57 0.95
CA PHE A 158 13.87 0.01 2.28
C PHE A 158 12.58 0.37 3.03
N GLU A 159 11.56 0.91 2.36
CA GLU A 159 10.24 1.22 2.93
C GLU A 159 9.53 -0.05 3.41
N THR A 160 9.68 -1.15 2.69
CA THR A 160 9.13 -2.45 3.10
C THR A 160 9.75 -2.92 4.43
N LEU A 161 11.06 -2.68 4.62
CA LEU A 161 11.75 -2.95 5.89
C LEU A 161 11.30 -1.99 7.01
N GLY A 162 11.06 -0.72 6.70
CA GLY A 162 10.49 0.25 7.67
C GLY A 162 9.05 -0.08 8.07
N SER A 163 8.31 -0.78 7.20
CA SER A 163 6.89 -1.11 7.38
C SER A 163 6.64 -2.41 8.16
N ILE A 164 7.66 -3.00 8.78
CA ILE A 164 7.54 -4.24 9.57
C ILE A 164 6.44 -4.15 10.62
N ALA A 165 6.27 -3.00 11.28
CA ALA A 165 5.22 -2.81 12.28
C ALA A 165 3.81 -2.91 11.66
N ASN A 166 3.59 -2.31 10.48
CA ASN A 166 2.32 -2.40 9.77
C ASN A 166 2.06 -3.82 9.29
N ILE A 167 3.07 -4.50 8.73
CA ILE A 167 2.98 -5.90 8.32
C ILE A 167 2.62 -6.78 9.52
N PHE A 168 3.28 -6.58 10.67
CA PHE A 168 2.98 -7.30 11.90
C PHE A 168 1.53 -7.11 12.34
N LEU A 169 1.02 -5.87 12.32
CA LEU A 169 -0.38 -5.59 12.64
C LEU A 169 -1.34 -6.26 11.66
N ILE A 170 -1.09 -6.16 10.35
CA ILE A 170 -1.90 -6.85 9.32
C ILE A 170 -1.91 -8.35 9.61
N LEU A 171 -0.76 -8.94 9.93
CA LEU A 171 -0.59 -10.36 10.17
C LEU A 171 -1.34 -10.82 11.43
N VAL A 172 -1.23 -10.06 12.53
CA VAL A 172 -1.96 -10.32 13.78
C VAL A 172 -3.46 -10.20 13.56
N PHE A 173 -3.94 -9.14 12.90
CA PHE A 173 -5.37 -9.00 12.59
C PHE A 173 -5.87 -10.11 11.67
N THR A 174 -5.11 -10.45 10.64
CA THR A 174 -5.42 -11.56 9.73
C THR A 174 -5.57 -12.85 10.53
N LEU A 175 -4.63 -13.17 11.41
CA LEU A 175 -4.67 -14.36 12.24
C LEU A 175 -5.90 -14.38 13.15
N VAL A 176 -6.18 -13.27 13.84
CA VAL A 176 -7.34 -13.16 14.74
C VAL A 176 -8.65 -13.31 13.96
N LEU A 177 -8.79 -12.63 12.82
CA LEU A 177 -9.97 -12.71 11.97
C LEU A 177 -10.19 -14.12 11.43
N THR A 178 -9.13 -14.74 10.93
CA THR A 178 -9.14 -16.10 10.40
C THR A 178 -9.48 -17.11 11.50
N LEU A 179 -8.83 -17.05 12.66
CA LEU A 179 -9.12 -17.93 13.80
C LEU A 179 -10.54 -17.75 14.34
N SER A 180 -11.05 -16.52 14.35
CA SER A 180 -12.35 -16.22 14.96
C SER A 180 -13.54 -16.62 14.09
N GLY A 181 -13.36 -16.72 12.77
CA GLY A 181 -14.42 -17.11 11.84
C GLY A 181 -15.66 -16.22 11.97
N ASP A 182 -16.84 -16.84 11.95
CA ASP A 182 -18.13 -16.14 11.88
C ASP A 182 -18.42 -15.21 13.08
N ARG A 183 -17.78 -15.42 14.24
CA ARG A 183 -18.08 -14.63 15.44
C ARG A 183 -17.64 -13.18 15.28
N VAL A 184 -16.44 -12.96 14.74
CA VAL A 184 -15.92 -11.60 14.52
C VAL A 184 -16.56 -10.97 13.30
N TRP A 185 -16.90 -11.75 12.27
CA TRP A 185 -17.70 -11.27 11.14
C TRP A 185 -19.09 -10.79 11.57
N LYS A 186 -19.79 -11.54 12.42
CA LYS A 186 -21.09 -11.12 12.99
C LYS A 186 -20.95 -9.83 13.81
N GLY A 187 -19.86 -9.69 14.58
CA GLY A 187 -19.54 -8.46 15.32
C GLY A 187 -19.28 -7.25 14.42
N LEU A 188 -18.41 -7.39 13.42
CA LEU A 188 -18.10 -6.35 12.43
C LEU A 188 -19.33 -5.94 11.61
N LEU A 189 -20.12 -6.91 11.14
CA LEU A 189 -21.36 -6.67 10.39
C LEU A 189 -22.43 -5.99 11.26
N SER A 190 -22.43 -6.24 12.57
CA SER A 190 -23.35 -5.59 13.51
C SER A 190 -23.08 -4.08 13.69
N TRP A 191 -21.86 -3.63 13.40
CA TRP A 191 -21.48 -2.21 13.44
C TRP A 191 -21.71 -1.50 12.10
N LEU A 192 -21.87 -2.26 11.01
CA LEU A 192 -22.18 -1.69 9.69
C LEU A 192 -23.65 -1.23 9.61
N PRO A 193 -23.94 -0.06 9.01
CA PRO A 193 -25.31 0.41 8.86
C PRO A 193 -26.12 -0.53 7.95
N LEU A 194 -27.43 -0.62 8.20
CA LEU A 194 -28.35 -1.62 7.61
C LEU A 194 -28.29 -1.73 6.08
N TRP A 195 -28.04 -0.63 5.36
CA TRP A 195 -27.99 -0.60 3.89
C TRP A 195 -26.91 -1.48 3.23
N TRP A 196 -25.80 -1.78 3.92
CA TRP A 196 -24.73 -2.66 3.41
C TRP A 196 -25.00 -4.13 3.73
N ARG A 197 -25.82 -4.41 4.77
CA ARG A 197 -26.12 -5.79 5.20
C ARG A 197 -26.92 -6.55 4.16
N GLU A 198 -27.85 -5.89 3.48
CA GLU A 198 -28.69 -6.54 2.46
C GLU A 198 -27.89 -6.90 1.19
N GLN A 199 -26.90 -6.08 0.83
CA GLN A 199 -26.10 -6.29 -0.38
C GLN A 199 -25.04 -7.38 -0.20
N ILE A 200 -24.44 -7.45 1.00
CA ILE A 200 -23.50 -8.52 1.38
C ILE A 200 -24.27 -9.83 1.64
N SER A 201 -25.46 -9.78 2.23
CA SER A 201 -26.33 -10.96 2.44
C SER A 201 -26.73 -11.65 1.14
N LYS A 202 -26.98 -10.90 0.06
CA LYS A 202 -27.31 -11.46 -1.26
C LYS A 202 -26.11 -12.05 -2.00
N SER A 203 -24.91 -11.59 -1.69
CA SER A 203 -23.67 -11.98 -2.37
C SER A 203 -22.83 -12.98 -1.57
N ALA A 204 -23.16 -13.16 -0.29
CA ALA A 204 -22.50 -14.12 0.58
C ALA A 204 -22.81 -15.55 0.07
N PRO A 205 -21.78 -16.31 -0.36
CA PRO A 205 -21.94 -17.74 -0.50
C PRO A 205 -22.33 -18.32 0.87
N LYS A 206 -22.90 -19.53 0.84
CA LYS A 206 -23.47 -20.41 1.89
C LYS A 206 -22.80 -20.49 3.29
N PHE A 207 -21.93 -19.56 3.67
CA PHE A 207 -21.20 -19.43 4.91
C PHE A 207 -21.96 -18.66 6.01
N LEU A 208 -23.08 -17.98 5.71
CA LEU A 208 -23.86 -17.22 6.72
C LEU A 208 -25.09 -17.97 7.28
N THR A 209 -25.37 -19.19 6.80
CA THR A 209 -26.60 -19.92 7.15
C THR A 209 -26.37 -21.20 7.97
N MET A 210 -25.19 -21.37 8.57
CA MET A 210 -24.94 -22.43 9.57
C MET A 210 -24.38 -21.87 10.87
#